data_AF-A0A846CPJ2-F1
#
_entry.id   AF-A0A846CPJ2-F1
#
_cell.length_a   1.000
_cell.length_b   1.000
_cell.length_c   1.000
_cell.angle_alpha   90.00
_cell.angle_beta   90.00
_cell.angle_gamma   90.00
#
_symmetry.space_group_name_H-M   'P 1'
#
loop_
_entity.id
_entity.type
_entity.pdbx_description
1 polymer ?
#
loop_
_entity_poly.entity_id
_entity_poly.type
_entity_poly.pdbx_seq_one_letter_code
_entity_poly.pdbx_strand_id
1 'polypeptide(L)' 'MIGRLAQVEGRTAAEYLEEIKQSYPQKRIIQPQEVGSLVAFLCRDEALGITMEDITIAAGSLW' A
#
# COMPACT_ATOMS: atom_id res chain seq x y z
N MET A 1 12.96 -7.42 -2.59
CA MET A 1 12.87 -6.09 -3.25
C MET A 1 13.37 -4.98 -2.32
N ILE A 2 12.75 -4.74 -1.15
CA ILE A 2 13.18 -3.74 -0.15
C ILE A 2 14.65 -3.87 0.27
N GLY A 3 15.15 -5.08 0.52
CA GLY A 3 16.55 -5.26 0.92
C GLY A 3 17.57 -4.77 -0.11
N ARG A 4 17.23 -4.83 -1.41
CA ARG A 4 18.09 -4.30 -2.48
C ARG A 4 18.07 -2.77 -2.52
N LEU A 5 16.91 -2.16 -2.31
CA LEU A 5 16.77 -0.69 -2.26
C LEU A 5 17.52 -0.11 -1.07
N ALA A 6 17.33 -0.71 0.11
CA ALA A 6 18.05 -0.31 1.32
C ALA A 6 19.58 -0.39 1.15
N GLN A 7 20.07 -1.45 0.50
CA GLN A 7 21.52 -1.62 0.25
C GLN A 7 22.09 -0.53 -0.67
N VAL A 8 21.36 -0.10 -1.70
CA VAL A 8 21.78 1.01 -2.58
C VAL A 8 21.92 2.31 -1.81
N GLU A 9 21.10 2.53 -0.78
CA GLU A 9 21.13 3.70 0.09
C GLU A 9 22.08 3.55 1.29
N GLY A 10 22.80 2.43 1.42
CA GLY A 10 23.70 2.18 2.54
C GLY A 10 22.98 1.94 3.88
N ARG A 11 21.73 1.47 3.83
CA ARG A 11 20.85 1.27 5.01
C ARG A 11 20.49 -0.18 5.21
N THR A 12 20.06 -0.54 6.42
CA THR A 12 19.43 -1.84 6.65
C THR A 12 18.01 -1.88 6.11
N ALA A 13 17.54 -3.07 5.75
CA ALA A 13 16.15 -3.26 5.32
C ALA A 13 15.13 -2.84 6.40
N ALA A 14 15.47 -2.99 7.68
CA ALA A 14 14.62 -2.63 8.79
C ALA A 14 14.48 -1.10 8.94
N GLU A 15 15.59 -0.36 8.89
CA GLU A 15 15.58 1.11 8.93
C GLU A 15 14.79 1.70 7.75
N TYR A 16 15.00 1.14 6.56
CA TYR A 16 14.29 1.57 5.36
C TYR A 16 12.78 1.31 5.46
N LEU A 17 12.38 0.13 5.95
CA LEU A 17 10.97 -0.21 6.15
C LEU A 17 10.31 0.70 7.20
N GLU A 18 11.03 1.01 8.28
CA GLU A 18 10.52 1.88 9.33
C GLU A 18 10.29 3.29 8.82
N GLU A 19 11.21 3.86 8.03
CA GLU A 19 10.99 5.16 7.40
C GLU A 19 9.76 5.17 6.48
N ILE A 20 9.59 4.13 5.66
CA ILE A 20 8.39 4.01 4.81
C ILE A 20 7.12 4.04 5.67
N LYS A 21 7.06 3.25 6.75
CA LYS A 21 5.89 3.28 7.65
C LYS A 21 5.66 4.69 8.18
N GLN A 22 6.71 5.38 8.62
CA GLN A 22 6.60 6.73 9.17
C GLN A 22 6.12 7.75 8.12
N SER A 23 6.35 7.52 6.83
CA SER A 23 5.82 8.36 5.76
C SER A 23 4.29 8.27 5.60
N TYR A 24 3.68 7.15 5.97
CA TYR A 24 2.23 6.98 5.90
C TYR A 24 1.52 7.56 7.13
N PRO A 25 0.37 8.22 6.98
CA PRO A 25 -0.44 8.67 8.12
C PRO A 25 -0.82 7.53 9.08
N GLN A 26 -1.08 6.31 8.59
CA GLN A 26 -1.41 5.15 9.42
C GLN A 26 -0.20 4.45 10.07
N LYS A 27 1.04 4.89 9.79
CA LYS A 27 2.27 4.37 10.44
C LYS A 27 2.49 2.86 10.30
N ARG A 28 2.03 2.27 9.20
CA ARG A 28 2.14 0.82 8.94
C ARG A 28 2.23 0.52 7.45
N ILE A 29 2.77 -0.64 7.11
CA ILE A 29 2.80 -1.12 5.73
C ILE A 29 1.43 -1.71 5.37
N ILE A 30 0.92 -1.34 4.20
CA ILE A 30 -0.28 -1.93 3.60
C ILE A 30 0.01 -3.40 3.30
N GLN A 31 -0.90 -4.27 3.71
CA GLN A 31 -0.81 -5.71 3.48
C GLN A 31 -1.50 -6.09 2.17
N PRO A 32 -1.00 -7.11 1.44
CA PRO A 32 -1.63 -7.58 0.20
C PRO A 32 -3.11 -7.95 0.35
N GLN A 33 -3.51 -8.46 1.51
CA GLN A 33 -4.89 -8.87 1.79
C GLN A 33 -5.86 -7.68 1.82
N GLU A 34 -5.40 -6.48 2.14
CA GLU A 34 -6.23 -5.28 2.13
C GLU A 34 -6.61 -4.89 0.70
N VAL A 35 -5.64 -4.96 -0.23
CA VAL A 35 -5.87 -4.78 -1.67
C VAL A 35 -6.80 -5.87 -2.19
N GLY A 36 -6.52 -7.14 -1.86
CA GLY A 36 -7.35 -8.26 -2.28
C GLY A 36 -8.79 -8.17 -1.78
N SER A 37 -9.00 -7.68 -0.56
CA SER A 37 -10.35 -7.51 0.02
C SER A 37 -11.16 -6.43 -0.72
N LEU A 38 -10.53 -5.31 -1.09
CA LEU A 38 -11.17 -4.28 -1.90
C LEU A 38 -11.54 -4.82 -3.29
N VAL A 39 -10.59 -5.50 -3.96
CA VAL A 39 -10.85 -6.11 -5.27
C VAL A 39 -12.00 -7.12 -5.19
N ALA A 40 -12.03 -7.96 -4.16
CA ALA A 40 -13.11 -8.91 -3.95
C ALA A 40 -14.48 -8.24 -3.67
N PHE A 41 -14.50 -7.04 -3.08
CA PHE A 41 -15.71 -6.24 -2.94
C PHE A 41 -16.18 -5.67 -4.29
N LEU A 42 -15.25 -5.17 -5.10
CA LEU A 42 -15.55 -4.60 -6.43
C LEU A 42 -16.10 -5.63 -7.43
N CYS A 43 -15.93 -6.93 -7.17
CA CYS A 43 -16.53 -8.00 -7.98
C CYS A 43 -17.95 -8.39 -7.59
N ARG A 44 -18.58 -7.72 -6.60
CA ARG A 44 -19.93 -8.03 -6.14
C ARG A 44 -20.99 -7.16 -6.82
N ASP A 45 -22.24 -7.60 -6.76
CA ASP A 45 -23.37 -6.90 -7.39
C ASP A 45 -23.55 -5.47 -6.83
N GLU A 46 -23.25 -5.25 -5.54
CA GLU A 46 -23.37 -3.93 -4.92
C GLU A 46 -22.38 -2.90 -5.49
N ALA A 47 -21.31 -3.35 -6.15
CA ALA A 47 -20.28 -2.49 -6.72
C ALA A 47 -20.50 -2.17 -8.21
N LEU A 48 -21.60 -2.61 -8.84
CA LEU A 48 -21.86 -2.44 -10.28
C LEU A 48 -21.76 -0.98 -10.78
N GLY A 49 -22.09 -0.01 -9.93
CA GLY A 49 -21.99 1.42 -10.27
C GLY A 49 -20.58 2.01 -10.22
N ILE A 50 -19.60 1.25 -9.70
CA ILE A 50 -18.21 1.70 -9.54
C ILE A 50 -17.43 1.19 -10.77
N THR A 51 -17.31 2.04 -11.78
CA THR A 51 -16.64 1.70 -13.04
C THR A 51 -15.78 2.85 -13.52
N MET A 52 -14.71 2.55 -14.27
CA MET A 52 -13.76 3.53 -14.79
C MET A 52 -13.08 4.39 -13.70
N GLU A 53 -13.03 3.90 -12.48
CA GLU A 53 -12.37 4.57 -11.35
C GLU A 53 -10.91 4.14 -11.21
N ASP A 54 -10.07 5.07 -10.76
CA ASP A 54 -8.75 4.81 -10.20
C ASP A 54 -8.83 4.94 -8.68
N ILE A 55 -8.67 3.83 -7.95
CA ILE A 55 -8.83 3.79 -6.49
C ILE A 55 -7.46 3.68 -5.84
N THR A 56 -6.98 4.78 -5.29
CA THR A 56 -5.71 4.87 -4.57
C THR A 56 -5.79 4.17 -3.20
N ILE A 57 -4.88 3.20 -2.97
CA ILE A 57 -4.70 2.51 -1.69
C ILE A 57 -3.36 2.95 -1.09
N ALA A 58 -3.40 4.01 -0.28
CA ALA A 58 -2.18 4.72 0.12
C ALA A 58 -2.00 4.88 1.64
N ALA A 59 -2.75 4.13 2.45
CA ALA A 59 -2.69 4.23 3.93
C ALA A 59 -2.84 5.69 4.45
N GLY A 60 -3.60 6.51 3.73
CA GLY A 60 -3.86 7.92 4.03
C GLY A 60 -2.92 8.92 3.37
N SER A 61 -1.88 8.51 2.64
CA SER A 61 -1.05 9.45 1.87
C SER A 61 -1.76 9.96 0.62
N LEU A 62 -1.26 11.08 0.08
CA LEU A 62 -1.80 11.77 -1.11
C LEU A 62 -1.23 11.26 -2.44
N TRP A 63 -0.35 10.26 -2.40
CA TRP A 63 0.37 9.70 -3.54
C TRP A 63 0.12 8.20 -3.64
#